data_AF-A8RNL4-F1
#
_entry.id   AF-A8RNL4-F1
#
_cell.length_a   1.000
_cell.length_b   1.000
_cell.length_c   1.000
_cell.angle_alpha   90.00
_cell.angle_beta   90.00
_cell.angle_gamma   90.00
#
_symmetry.space_group_name_H-M   'P 1'
#
loop_
_entity.id
_entity.type
_entity.pdbx_description
1 polymer ?
#
loop_
_entity_poly.entity_id
_entity_poly.type
_entity_poly.pdbx_seq_one_letter_code
_entity_poly.pdbx_strand_id
1 'polypeptide(L)'
;MLVVSLFMLGHSLLGLEKSQVVFTTLTTRVEEERKRPKPTTTIELVTEDTHASSPYAVLKEENGNLFGWVKIAGTKLDYPVMYTPEEPEYYLHRAFDKSSSVSGVPFLDGNYIDGGKNYLIYGHNMKNGTMFHTLLNYVKADFWKEHPTITFDTL
;
A
#
# COMPACT_ATOMS: atom_id res chain seq x y z
N MET A 1 -11.22 -25.54 -25.63
CA MET A 1 -10.28 -24.90 -24.67
C MET A 1 -9.91 -23.45 -25.01
N LEU A 2 -10.03 -22.96 -26.26
CA LEU A 2 -9.67 -21.58 -26.64
C LEU A 2 -10.59 -20.47 -26.07
N VAL A 3 -11.90 -20.71 -25.99
CA VAL A 3 -12.86 -19.68 -25.51
C VAL A 3 -12.74 -19.42 -24.01
N VAL A 4 -12.52 -20.46 -23.21
CA VAL A 4 -12.28 -20.34 -21.76
C VAL A 4 -10.99 -19.56 -21.49
N SER A 5 -9.95 -19.77 -22.32
CA SER A 5 -8.68 -19.04 -22.20
C SER A 5 -8.84 -17.54 -22.48
N LEU A 6 -9.66 -17.15 -23.46
CA LEU A 6 -9.88 -15.74 -23.78
C LEU A 6 -10.70 -15.03 -22.69
N PHE A 7 -11.70 -15.72 -22.14
CA PHE A 7 -12.50 -15.21 -21.01
C PHE A 7 -11.67 -15.02 -19.75
N MET A 8 -10.82 -15.99 -19.40
CA MET A 8 -9.90 -15.89 -18.26
C MET A 8 -8.88 -14.76 -18.44
N LEU A 9 -8.38 -14.57 -19.68
CA LEU A 9 -7.47 -13.47 -19.99
C LEU A 9 -8.17 -12.12 -19.85
N GLY A 10 -9.39 -11.99 -20.37
CA GLY A 10 -10.20 -10.78 -20.25
C GLY A 10 -10.53 -10.43 -18.80
N HIS A 11 -10.97 -11.41 -18.00
CA HIS A 11 -11.25 -11.21 -16.57
C HIS A 11 -9.99 -10.79 -15.80
N SER A 12 -8.84 -11.39 -16.12
CA SER A 12 -7.56 -11.04 -15.50
C SER A 12 -7.14 -9.60 -15.80
N LEU A 13 -7.23 -9.18 -17.07
CA LEU A 13 -6.88 -7.82 -17.48
C LEU A 13 -7.78 -6.77 -16.80
N LEU A 14 -9.09 -7.01 -16.75
CA LEU A 14 -10.03 -6.15 -16.03
C LEU A 14 -9.71 -6.07 -14.54
N GLY A 15 -9.35 -7.19 -13.91
CA GLY A 15 -8.93 -7.22 -12.51
C GLY A 15 -7.66 -6.39 -12.24
N LEU A 16 -6.71 -6.38 -13.18
CA LEU A 16 -5.49 -5.58 -13.09
C LEU A 16 -5.77 -4.07 -13.21
N GLU A 17 -6.59 -3.67 -14.18
CA GLU A 17 -6.98 -2.27 -14.36
C GLU A 17 -7.74 -1.74 -13.15
N LYS A 18 -8.72 -2.50 -12.65
CA LYS A 18 -9.45 -2.16 -11.42
C LYS A 18 -8.49 -1.95 -10.25
N SER A 19 -7.52 -2.84 -10.06
CA SER A 19 -6.57 -2.74 -8.96
C SER A 19 -5.68 -1.50 -9.08
N GLN A 20 -5.20 -1.17 -10.28
CA GLN A 20 -4.41 0.05 -10.51
C GLN A 20 -5.23 1.32 -10.22
N VAL A 21 -6.49 1.36 -10.66
CA VAL A 21 -7.40 2.48 -10.36
C VAL A 21 -7.55 2.65 -8.84
N VAL A 22 -7.83 1.57 -8.11
CA VAL A 22 -7.94 1.61 -6.64
C VAL A 22 -6.69 2.20 -6.00
N PHE A 23 -5.49 1.75 -6.38
CA PHE A 23 -4.26 2.31 -5.82
C PHE A 23 -4.07 3.79 -6.14
N THR A 24 -4.30 4.20 -7.40
CA THR A 24 -4.19 5.63 -7.77
C THR A 24 -5.18 6.50 -7.01
N THR A 25 -6.39 6.00 -6.76
CA THR A 25 -7.38 6.68 -5.90
C THR A 25 -6.87 6.82 -4.48
N LEU A 26 -6.34 5.76 -3.87
CA LEU A 26 -5.80 5.81 -2.50
C LEU A 26 -4.62 6.78 -2.39
N THR A 27 -3.65 6.71 -3.31
CA THR A 27 -2.52 7.64 -3.36
C THR A 27 -3.00 9.09 -3.48
N THR A 28 -3.95 9.36 -4.37
CA THR A 28 -4.50 10.72 -4.55
C THR A 28 -5.12 11.22 -3.25
N ARG A 29 -5.88 10.37 -2.55
CA ARG A 29 -6.50 10.74 -1.27
C ARG A 29 -5.46 11.07 -0.20
N VAL A 30 -4.38 10.29 -0.10
CA VAL A 30 -3.27 10.58 0.81
C VAL A 30 -2.63 11.92 0.48
N GLU A 31 -2.35 12.21 -0.80
CA GLU A 31 -1.71 13.49 -1.16
C GLU A 31 -2.62 14.69 -0.96
N GLU A 32 -3.94 14.54 -1.13
CA GLU A 32 -4.90 15.59 -0.78
C GLU A 32 -5.03 15.77 0.74
N GLU A 33 -4.96 14.70 1.55
CA GLU A 33 -4.82 14.82 3.01
C GLU A 33 -3.54 15.56 3.40
N ARG A 34 -2.39 15.26 2.77
CA ARG A 34 -1.12 15.94 3.07
C ARG A 34 -1.13 17.43 2.76
N LYS A 35 -1.89 17.87 1.76
CA LYS A 35 -2.03 19.28 1.38
C LYS A 35 -3.08 20.03 2.19
N ARG A 36 -3.97 19.34 2.90
CA ARG A 36 -5.02 19.99 3.67
C ARG A 36 -4.41 20.81 4.82
N PRO A 37 -4.86 22.06 5.03
CA PRO A 37 -4.46 22.83 6.19
C PRO A 37 -4.93 22.09 7.46
N LYS A 38 -4.02 21.87 8.42
CA LYS A 38 -4.39 21.26 9.70
C LYS A 38 -5.48 22.11 10.37
N PRO A 39 -6.55 21.50 10.90
CA PRO A 39 -7.52 22.24 11.69
C PRO A 39 -6.84 22.81 12.93
N THR A 40 -6.83 24.14 13.08
CA THR A 40 -6.56 24.78 14.37
C THR A 40 -7.84 24.65 15.20
N THR A 41 -7.98 23.56 15.96
CA THR A 41 -9.11 23.39 16.87
C THR A 41 -8.73 23.88 18.26
N THR A 42 -9.21 25.08 18.60
CA THR A 42 -9.40 25.54 19.99
C THR A 42 -10.75 25.00 20.48
N ILE A 43 -10.75 24.15 21.50
CA ILE A 43 -11.54 24.20 22.76
C ILE A 43 -11.26 22.90 23.54
N GLU A 44 -10.98 23.09 24.84
CA GLU A 44 -10.54 22.13 25.85
C GLU A 44 -11.48 20.92 26.06
N LEU A 45 -10.90 19.70 26.11
CA LEU A 45 -10.89 18.81 27.29
C LEU A 45 -9.93 17.64 27.01
N VAL A 46 -9.05 17.40 27.98
CA VAL A 46 -7.81 16.62 27.96
C VAL A 46 -8.01 15.15 27.58
N THR A 47 -7.34 14.69 26.52
CA THR A 47 -6.35 13.60 26.60
C THR A 47 -5.19 13.93 25.67
N GLU A 48 -4.00 13.76 26.21
CA GLU A 48 -2.71 13.95 25.57
C GLU A 48 -2.56 12.90 24.46
N ASP A 49 -2.49 13.33 23.20
CA ASP A 49 -1.71 12.66 22.16
C ASP A 49 -1.48 13.63 21.00
N THR A 50 -0.24 14.08 20.88
CA THR A 50 0.28 14.92 19.81
C THR A 50 0.36 14.14 18.50
N HIS A 51 -0.77 13.76 17.90
CA HIS A 51 -0.82 13.43 16.48
C HIS A 51 -1.29 14.66 15.73
N ALA A 52 -0.33 15.38 15.15
CA ALA A 52 -0.53 15.92 13.82
C ALA A 52 -1.36 14.92 13.00
N SER A 53 -2.60 15.24 12.64
CA SER A 53 -3.50 14.33 11.91
C SER A 53 -2.72 13.61 10.81
N SER A 54 -2.48 12.31 11.00
CA SER A 54 -1.74 11.49 10.04
C SER A 54 -2.49 11.54 8.71
N PRO A 55 -1.81 11.69 7.56
CA PRO A 55 -2.49 11.69 6.26
C PRO A 55 -3.19 10.36 5.96
N TYR A 56 -2.97 9.34 6.80
CA TYR A 56 -3.56 8.02 6.71
C TYR A 56 -4.75 7.80 7.66
N ALA A 57 -5.10 8.75 8.53
CA ALA A 57 -6.11 8.56 9.58
C ALA A 57 -7.47 8.09 9.01
N VAL A 58 -7.97 8.76 7.97
CA VAL A 58 -9.23 8.38 7.29
C VAL A 58 -9.14 6.98 6.68
N LEU A 59 -8.01 6.63 6.07
CA LEU A 59 -7.82 5.29 5.49
C LEU A 59 -7.73 4.21 6.57
N LYS A 60 -7.14 4.52 7.74
CA LYS A 60 -7.09 3.60 8.88
C LYS A 60 -8.48 3.31 9.44
N GLU A 61 -9.36 4.31 9.46
CA GLU A 61 -10.76 4.12 9.84
C GLU A 61 -11.52 3.25 8.83
N GLU A 62 -11.29 3.46 7.52
CA GLU A 62 -11.88 2.62 6.47
C GLU A 62 -11.41 1.17 6.52
N ASN A 63 -10.13 0.97 6.84
CA ASN A 63 -9.59 -0.36 7.06
C ASN A 63 -8.57 -0.40 8.19
N GLY A 64 -9.01 -0.93 9.34
CA GLY A 64 -8.18 -1.13 10.53
C GLY A 64 -6.94 -2.00 10.31
N ASN A 65 -6.88 -2.79 9.24
CA ASN A 65 -5.71 -3.59 8.88
C ASN A 65 -4.57 -2.75 8.27
N LEU A 66 -4.79 -1.46 7.98
CA LEU A 66 -3.74 -0.55 7.48
C LEU A 66 -2.65 -0.39 8.54
N PHE A 67 -1.45 -0.83 8.24
CA PHE A 67 -0.30 -0.74 9.15
C PHE A 67 0.61 0.44 8.81
N GLY A 68 0.80 0.68 7.52
CA GLY A 68 1.71 1.71 7.04
C GLY A 68 1.55 2.00 5.56
N TRP A 69 2.48 2.78 5.03
CA TRP A 69 2.52 3.16 3.63
C TRP A 69 3.95 3.09 3.11
N VAL A 70 4.17 2.36 2.01
CA VAL A 70 5.49 2.20 1.39
C VAL A 70 5.55 2.92 0.06
N LYS A 71 6.61 3.71 -0.14
CA LYS A 71 6.77 4.56 -1.32
C LYS A 71 8.22 4.63 -1.78
N ILE A 72 8.41 4.61 -3.10
CA ILE A 72 9.66 5.01 -3.75
C ILE A 72 9.33 6.16 -4.70
N ALA A 73 9.81 7.36 -4.35
CA ALA A 73 9.52 8.58 -5.09
C ALA A 73 9.94 8.45 -6.57
N GLY A 74 9.08 8.92 -7.48
CA GLY A 74 9.33 8.84 -8.92
C GLY A 74 9.04 7.48 -9.55
N THR A 75 8.47 6.52 -8.81
CA THR A 75 8.15 5.18 -9.33
C THR A 75 6.66 4.84 -9.17
N LYS A 76 6.24 3.66 -9.66
CA LYS A 76 4.90 3.12 -9.43
C LYS A 76 4.70 2.57 -8.01
N LEU A 77 5.77 2.37 -7.23
CA LEU A 77 5.67 1.82 -5.88
C LEU A 77 5.24 2.92 -4.91
N ASP A 78 3.94 2.94 -4.62
CA ASP A 78 3.26 3.90 -3.76
C ASP A 78 1.98 3.23 -3.23
N TYR A 79 2.10 2.47 -2.14
CA TYR A 79 1.08 1.50 -1.73
C TYR A 79 0.85 1.48 -0.21
N PRO A 80 -0.38 1.18 0.24
CA PRO A 80 -0.62 0.81 1.63
C PRO A 80 0.06 -0.52 1.96
N VAL A 81 0.43 -0.70 3.22
CA VAL A 81 0.92 -1.95 3.79
C VAL A 81 -0.09 -2.43 4.83
N MET A 82 -0.59 -3.63 4.65
CA MET A 82 -1.62 -4.22 5.52
C MET A 82 -0.99 -5.17 6.54
N TYR A 83 -1.67 -5.39 7.67
CA TYR A 83 -1.22 -6.32 8.71
C TYR A 83 -2.40 -7.12 9.27
N THR A 84 -2.26 -8.44 9.24
CA THR A 84 -3.24 -9.44 9.72
C THR A 84 -2.47 -10.62 10.34
N PRO A 85 -2.01 -10.53 11.60
CA PRO A 85 -1.10 -11.52 12.18
C PRO A 85 -1.69 -12.93 12.26
N GLU A 86 -3.00 -13.06 12.44
CA GLU A 86 -3.70 -14.34 12.50
C GLU A 86 -3.85 -15.00 11.12
N GLU A 87 -3.84 -14.18 10.05
CA GLU A 87 -3.89 -14.62 8.66
C GLU A 87 -2.87 -13.82 7.83
N PRO A 88 -1.56 -14.10 7.94
CA PRO A 88 -0.51 -13.22 7.40
C PRO A 88 -0.63 -12.97 5.89
N GLU A 89 -1.13 -13.94 5.13
CA GLU A 89 -1.30 -13.85 3.68
C GLU A 89 -2.70 -13.34 3.25
N TYR A 90 -3.53 -12.82 4.16
CA TYR A 90 -4.92 -12.40 3.86
C TYR A 90 -5.01 -11.45 2.66
N TYR A 91 -4.05 -10.53 2.52
CA TYR A 91 -3.97 -9.54 1.45
C TYR A 91 -3.21 -9.98 0.21
N LEU A 92 -2.72 -11.24 0.16
CA LEU A 92 -2.08 -11.80 -1.04
C LEU A 92 -3.05 -11.79 -2.25
N HIS A 93 -4.35 -11.95 -2.01
CA HIS A 93 -5.40 -11.98 -3.03
C HIS A 93 -6.57 -11.03 -2.75
N ARG A 94 -6.32 -9.96 -1.97
CA ARG A 94 -7.35 -8.98 -1.63
C ARG A 94 -6.86 -7.55 -1.83
N ALA A 95 -7.77 -6.70 -2.28
CA ALA A 95 -7.59 -5.25 -2.36
C ALA A 95 -7.72 -4.60 -0.97
N PHE A 96 -7.45 -3.29 -0.91
CA PHE A 96 -7.56 -2.51 0.31
C PHE A 96 -8.97 -2.57 0.93
N ASP A 97 -10.02 -2.61 0.12
CA ASP A 97 -11.42 -2.75 0.57
C ASP A 97 -11.83 -4.19 0.94
N LYS A 98 -10.86 -5.12 1.01
CA LYS A 98 -11.03 -6.56 1.26
C LYS A 98 -11.72 -7.32 0.12
N SER A 99 -12.02 -6.68 -1.01
CA SER A 99 -12.53 -7.36 -2.20
C SER A 99 -11.44 -8.22 -2.87
N SER A 100 -11.84 -9.21 -3.67
CA SER A 100 -10.89 -10.05 -4.40
C SER A 100 -10.03 -9.23 -5.37
N SER A 101 -8.72 -9.47 -5.36
CA SER A 101 -7.78 -8.82 -6.27
C SER A 101 -6.67 -9.79 -6.69
N VAL A 102 -6.36 -9.78 -7.99
CA VAL A 102 -5.25 -10.55 -8.55
C VAL A 102 -3.90 -9.98 -8.11
N SER A 103 -3.79 -8.66 -7.94
CA SER A 103 -2.54 -8.02 -7.53
C SER A 103 -2.31 -8.05 -6.02
N GLY A 104 -3.35 -8.33 -5.23
CA GLY A 104 -3.32 -8.17 -3.78
C GLY A 104 -2.96 -6.75 -3.34
N VAL A 105 -2.50 -6.60 -2.10
CA VAL A 105 -1.93 -5.39 -1.50
C VAL A 105 -0.66 -5.79 -0.74
N PRO A 106 0.40 -4.96 -0.69
CA PRO A 106 1.55 -5.27 0.15
C PRO A 106 1.15 -5.51 1.61
N PHE A 107 1.77 -6.49 2.25
CA PHE A 107 1.43 -6.88 3.62
C PHE A 107 2.66 -7.20 4.45
N LEU A 108 2.58 -6.91 5.75
CA LEU A 108 3.63 -7.14 6.74
C LEU A 108 3.62 -8.60 7.20
N ASP A 109 4.80 -9.16 7.47
CA ASP A 109 4.97 -10.50 8.04
C ASP A 109 4.19 -10.65 9.36
N GLY A 110 3.51 -11.79 9.52
CA GLY A 110 2.74 -12.09 10.73
C GLY A 110 3.58 -12.21 12.01
N ASN A 111 4.90 -12.45 11.87
CA ASN A 111 5.84 -12.48 12.99
C ASN A 111 6.49 -11.12 13.24
N TYR A 112 5.88 -10.02 12.76
CA TYR A 112 6.28 -8.67 13.14
C TYR A 112 6.34 -8.53 14.67
N ILE A 113 7.42 -7.94 15.17
CA ILE A 113 7.62 -7.66 16.58
C ILE A 113 7.64 -6.14 16.76
N ASP A 114 6.75 -5.62 17.59
CA ASP A 114 6.73 -4.20 17.91
C ASP A 114 8.03 -3.75 18.60
N GLY A 115 8.60 -2.63 18.15
CA GLY A 115 9.96 -2.21 18.52
C GLY A 115 11.09 -3.11 17.99
N GLY A 116 10.77 -4.08 17.12
CA GLY A 116 11.74 -4.90 16.41
C GLY A 116 12.60 -4.08 15.45
N LYS A 117 13.72 -4.68 15.00
CA LYS A 117 14.69 -3.99 14.12
C LYS A 117 14.36 -4.05 12.64
N ASN A 118 13.43 -4.91 12.23
CA ASN A 118 13.16 -5.23 10.84
C ASN A 118 11.66 -5.25 10.55
N TYR A 119 11.29 -4.73 9.38
CA TYR A 119 9.97 -4.90 8.78
C TYR A 119 10.13 -5.80 7.55
N LEU A 120 9.46 -6.96 7.54
CA LEU A 120 9.37 -7.81 6.36
C LEU A 120 8.03 -7.55 5.68
N ILE A 121 8.08 -6.97 4.49
CA ILE A 121 6.90 -6.62 3.71
C ILE A 121 6.92 -7.46 2.44
N TYR A 122 5.82 -8.14 2.16
CA TYR A 122 5.63 -8.95 0.96
C TYR A 122 4.67 -8.24 0.00
N GLY A 123 4.83 -8.53 -1.28
CA GLY A 123 3.99 -7.99 -2.34
C GLY A 123 4.26 -8.72 -3.65
N HIS A 124 3.25 -8.82 -4.50
CA HIS A 124 3.40 -9.48 -5.80
C HIS A 124 4.41 -8.78 -6.69
N ASN A 125 5.09 -9.55 -7.54
CA ASN A 125 5.85 -9.04 -8.67
C ASN A 125 5.01 -9.18 -9.95
N MET A 126 4.27 -8.14 -10.31
CA MET A 126 3.31 -8.20 -11.40
C MET A 126 3.96 -7.94 -12.76
N LYS A 127 3.60 -8.74 -13.79
CA LYS A 127 4.15 -8.61 -15.16
C LYS A 127 3.85 -7.27 -15.84
N ASN A 128 2.82 -6.55 -15.41
CA ASN A 128 2.48 -5.22 -15.90
C ASN A 128 3.31 -4.09 -15.25
N GLY A 129 4.29 -4.45 -14.42
CA GLY A 129 5.21 -3.52 -13.78
C GLY A 129 4.69 -2.85 -12.51
N THR A 130 3.58 -3.32 -11.93
CA THR A 130 3.01 -2.79 -10.68
C THR A 130 3.48 -3.60 -9.46
N MET A 131 3.05 -3.18 -8.27
CA MET A 131 3.40 -3.82 -7.00
C MET A 131 4.92 -3.78 -6.79
N PHE A 132 5.54 -4.90 -6.40
CA PHE A 132 6.98 -4.96 -6.12
C PHE A 132 7.84 -5.23 -7.36
N HIS A 133 7.26 -5.19 -8.57
CA HIS A 133 8.05 -5.28 -9.80
C HIS A 133 9.11 -4.18 -9.90
N THR A 134 8.82 -2.98 -9.39
CA THR A 134 9.78 -1.85 -9.32
C THR A 134 11.10 -2.25 -8.66
N LEU A 135 11.08 -3.16 -7.67
CA LEU A 135 12.28 -3.57 -6.94
C LEU A 135 13.30 -4.28 -7.82
N LEU A 136 12.86 -4.93 -8.90
CA LEU A 136 13.77 -5.57 -9.86
C LEU A 136 14.72 -4.56 -10.53
N ASN A 137 14.35 -3.28 -10.61
CA ASN A 137 15.19 -2.27 -11.21
C ASN A 137 16.44 -1.93 -10.38
N TYR A 138 16.48 -2.26 -9.08
CA TYR A 138 17.65 -2.04 -8.23
C TYR A 138 18.89 -2.85 -8.63
N VAL A 139 18.74 -3.85 -9.52
CA VAL A 139 19.90 -4.51 -10.15
C VAL A 139 20.72 -3.55 -11.02
N LYS A 140 20.11 -2.44 -11.48
CA LYS A 140 20.75 -1.43 -12.33
C LYS A 140 21.36 -0.34 -11.46
N ALA A 141 22.65 -0.08 -11.67
CA ALA A 141 23.38 0.92 -10.89
C ALA A 141 22.75 2.32 -10.95
N ASP A 142 22.22 2.72 -12.10
CA ASP A 142 21.69 4.08 -12.24
C ASP A 142 20.32 4.24 -11.56
N PHE A 143 19.53 3.16 -11.50
CA PHE A 143 18.24 3.20 -10.80
C PHE A 143 18.42 3.40 -9.29
N TRP A 144 19.39 2.74 -8.66
CA TRP A 144 19.64 2.97 -7.23
C TRP A 144 20.15 4.38 -6.96
N LYS A 145 20.95 4.96 -7.86
CA LYS A 145 21.46 6.34 -7.71
C LYS A 145 20.32 7.35 -7.78
N GLU A 146 19.35 7.12 -8.67
CA GLU A 146 18.18 7.98 -8.83
C GLU A 146 17.15 7.79 -7.70
N HIS A 147 17.03 6.57 -7.17
CA HIS A 147 16.06 6.20 -6.13
C HIS A 147 16.75 5.57 -4.89
N PRO A 148 17.61 6.31 -4.16
CA PRO A 148 18.37 5.76 -3.04
C PRO A 148 17.54 5.49 -1.79
N THR A 149 16.33 6.06 -1.72
CA THR A 149 15.47 6.04 -0.52
C THR A 149 14.16 5.31 -0.80
N ILE A 150 13.83 4.39 0.10
CA ILE A 150 12.49 3.81 0.24
C ILE A 150 11.88 4.39 1.50
N THR A 151 10.74 5.07 1.38
CA THR A 151 10.00 5.64 2.52
C THR A 151 8.99 4.62 3.01
N PHE A 152 8.94 4.41 4.32
CA PHE A 152 7.93 3.59 4.97
C PHE A 152 7.39 4.35 6.18
N ASP A 153 6.15 4.83 6.07
CA ASP A 153 5.45 5.56 7.12
C ASP A 153 4.56 4.56 7.90
N THR A 154 4.77 4.41 9.20
CA THR A 154 3.89 3.61 10.09
C THR A 154 2.84 4.51 10.74
N LEU A 155 1.68 3.93 11.08
CA LEU A 155 0.56 4.65 11.69
C LEU A 155 0.57 4.61 13.21
#